data_AF-A0A139I121-F1
#
_entry.id   AF-A0A139I121-F1
#
_cell.length_a   1.000
_cell.length_b   1.000
_cell.length_c   1.000
_cell.angle_alpha   90.00
_cell.angle_beta   90.00
_cell.angle_gamma   90.00
#
_symmetry.space_group_name_H-M   'P 1'
#
loop_
_entity.id
_entity.type
_entity.pdbx_description
1 polymer ?
#
loop_
_entity_poly.entity_id
_entity_poly.type
_entity_poly.pdbx_seq_one_letter_code
_entity_poly.pdbx_strand_id
1 'polypeptide(L)'
;MESSAGSLATFKIDKKDVDLWDKNGPEKFPVIPWESAPRNKDGKDTGSVYVLPRTPEGLVKIGYREIKAGFGYFRDRPFHSEQLCWYTDTLDNSFLIDHVPTYADNSVFVCTGGSGHGAKFMPVLGEASLTQIANNCEADLGR
;
A
#
# COMPACT_ATOMS: atom_id res chain seq x y z
N MET A 1 8.81 -15.29 1.63
CA MET A 1 8.27 -14.03 2.16
C MET A 1 9.30 -13.43 3.09
N GLU A 2 9.48 -12.13 3.03
CA GLU A 2 10.43 -11.39 3.87
C GLU A 2 9.67 -10.36 4.72
N SER A 3 10.02 -10.28 6.00
CA SER A 3 9.51 -9.23 6.88
C SER A 3 10.21 -7.91 6.53
N SER A 4 9.42 -6.89 6.20
CA SER A 4 9.96 -5.62 5.75
C SER A 4 9.33 -4.45 6.51
N ALA A 5 10.06 -3.34 6.57
CA ALA A 5 9.61 -2.12 7.24
C ALA A 5 9.67 -0.92 6.29
N GLY A 6 8.78 0.03 6.54
CA GLY A 6 8.83 1.38 6.00
C GLY A 6 8.45 2.39 7.08
N SER A 7 8.33 3.65 6.68
CA SER A 7 7.92 4.73 7.56
C SER A 7 6.59 5.31 7.09
N LEU A 8 5.76 5.73 8.03
CA LEU A 8 4.52 6.47 7.78
C LEU A 8 4.70 7.88 8.32
N ALA A 9 4.80 8.85 7.41
CA ALA A 9 4.81 10.27 7.72
C ALA A 9 3.38 10.82 7.64
N THR A 10 2.99 11.64 8.61
CA THR A 10 1.74 12.41 8.55
C THR A 10 2.07 13.90 8.47
N PHE A 11 1.41 14.60 7.54
CA PHE A 11 1.49 16.05 7.40
C PHE A 11 0.13 16.67 7.70
N LYS A 12 0.16 17.87 8.29
CA LYS A 12 -1.04 18.68 8.52
C LYS A 12 -1.09 19.81 7.49
N ILE A 13 -2.19 19.87 6.73
CA ILE A 13 -2.50 20.98 5.83
C ILE A 13 -3.51 21.91 6.52
N ASP A 14 -3.24 23.20 6.53
CA ASP A 14 -4.17 24.23 7.00
C ASP A 14 -5.24 24.49 5.94
N LYS A 15 -6.49 24.72 6.34
CA LYS A 15 -7.61 25.09 5.44
C LYS A 15 -7.34 26.35 4.62
N LYS A 16 -6.47 27.24 5.11
CA LYS A 16 -6.06 28.46 4.42
C LYS A 16 -5.18 28.20 3.20
N ASP A 17 -4.50 27.06 3.18
CA ASP A 17 -3.66 26.61 2.06
C ASP A 17 -4.56 25.90 1.03
N VAL A 18 -5.43 26.68 0.38
CA VAL A 18 -6.51 26.18 -0.49
C VAL A 18 -5.98 25.30 -1.63
N ASP A 19 -4.82 25.64 -2.19
CA ASP A 19 -4.21 24.89 -3.29
C ASP A 19 -3.83 23.48 -2.85
N LEU A 20 -3.19 23.32 -1.69
CA LEU A 20 -2.85 22.00 -1.16
C LEU A 20 -4.08 21.30 -0.56
N TRP A 21 -5.01 22.04 0.03
CA TRP A 21 -6.22 21.48 0.61
C TRP A 21 -7.06 20.76 -0.45
N ASP A 22 -7.28 21.43 -1.58
CA ASP A 22 -8.08 20.90 -2.70
C ASP A 22 -7.32 19.82 -3.46
N LYS A 23 -6.02 19.98 -3.68
CA LYS A 23 -5.19 18.99 -4.38
C LYS A 23 -5.17 17.64 -3.67
N ASN A 24 -5.18 17.63 -2.34
CA ASN A 24 -5.12 16.39 -1.57
C ASN A 24 -6.52 15.91 -1.11
N GLY A 25 -7.60 16.57 -1.54
CA GLY A 25 -8.98 16.15 -1.23
C GLY A 25 -9.36 14.83 -1.91
N PRO A 26 -10.24 14.01 -1.30
CA PRO A 26 -10.61 12.69 -1.82
C PRO A 26 -11.24 12.72 -3.23
N GLU A 27 -11.88 13.81 -3.59
CA GLU A 27 -12.48 14.06 -4.91
C GLU A 27 -11.47 14.33 -6.04
N LYS A 28 -10.26 14.81 -5.71
CA LYS A 28 -9.22 15.20 -6.69
C LYS A 28 -7.89 14.49 -6.45
N PHE A 29 -7.90 13.49 -5.57
CA PHE A 29 -6.69 12.94 -5.00
C PHE A 29 -5.80 12.32 -6.08
N PRO A 30 -4.56 12.81 -6.27
CA PRO A 30 -3.64 12.18 -7.20
C PRO A 30 -3.20 10.84 -6.62
N VAL A 31 -3.60 9.76 -7.27
CA VAL A 31 -2.95 8.47 -7.05
C VAL A 31 -1.51 8.63 -7.49
N ILE A 32 -0.57 8.69 -6.54
CA ILE A 32 0.86 8.64 -6.87
C ILE A 32 1.15 7.17 -7.23
N PRO A 33 1.38 6.86 -8.51
CA PRO A 33 1.66 5.50 -8.90
C PRO A 33 3.06 5.12 -8.44
N TRP A 34 3.18 3.83 -8.15
CA TRP A 34 4.41 3.07 -7.99
C TRP A 34 5.42 3.41 -9.11
N GLU A 35 6.73 3.43 -8.79
CA GLU A 35 7.87 3.87 -9.65
C GLU A 35 8.09 5.39 -9.82
N SER A 36 8.32 6.13 -8.72
CA SER A 36 8.74 7.53 -8.84
C SER A 36 10.21 7.73 -9.22
N ALA A 37 11.02 6.67 -9.37
CA ALA A 37 12.41 6.79 -9.78
C ALA A 37 12.92 5.57 -10.58
N PRO A 38 13.87 5.78 -11.52
CA PRO A 38 14.52 4.69 -12.23
C PRO A 38 15.19 3.72 -11.27
N ARG A 39 15.14 2.43 -11.61
CA ARG A 39 15.89 1.36 -10.96
C ARG A 39 17.35 1.80 -10.81
N ASN A 40 17.90 1.73 -9.59
CA ASN A 40 19.27 2.16 -9.38
C ASN A 40 20.25 1.24 -10.14
N LYS A 41 21.53 1.63 -10.22
CA LYS A 41 22.56 0.86 -10.95
C LYS A 41 22.74 -0.57 -10.45
N ASP A 42 22.27 -0.86 -9.23
CA ASP A 42 22.31 -2.17 -8.58
C ASP A 42 21.03 -3.00 -8.81
N GLY A 43 20.10 -2.50 -9.63
CA GLY A 43 18.85 -3.20 -9.94
C GLY A 43 17.81 -3.17 -8.81
N LYS A 44 17.94 -2.27 -7.82
CA LYS A 44 16.93 -2.09 -6.76
C LYS A 44 15.94 -0.99 -7.11
N ASP A 45 14.68 -1.26 -6.82
CA ASP A 45 13.59 -0.29 -6.96
C ASP A 45 13.80 0.86 -5.97
N THR A 46 13.73 2.09 -6.46
CA THR A 46 14.02 3.29 -5.67
C THR A 46 12.75 3.78 -4.98
N GLY A 47 12.48 3.22 -3.80
CA GLY A 47 11.52 3.71 -2.82
C GLY A 47 10.04 3.59 -3.22
N SER A 48 9.29 2.75 -2.50
CA SER A 48 7.83 2.79 -2.58
C SER A 48 7.32 4.02 -1.85
N VAL A 49 6.40 4.76 -2.46
CA VAL A 49 5.63 5.82 -1.78
C VAL A 49 4.15 5.57 -2.06
N TYR A 50 3.33 5.59 -1.02
CA TYR A 50 1.89 5.67 -1.17
C TYR A 50 1.38 6.85 -0.33
N VAL A 51 0.42 7.58 -0.89
CA VAL A 51 -0.21 8.70 -0.22
C VAL A 51 -1.69 8.38 -0.11
N LEU A 52 -2.30 8.72 1.03
CA LEU A 52 -3.74 8.66 1.21
C LEU A 52 -4.37 10.04 1.07
N PRO A 53 -5.63 10.13 0.61
CA PRO A 53 -6.39 11.37 0.62
C PRO A 53 -6.37 12.05 1.98
N ARG A 54 -6.42 13.38 1.93
CA ARG A 54 -6.53 14.23 3.11
C ARG A 54 -7.81 13.88 3.88
N THR A 55 -7.69 13.62 5.18
CA THR A 55 -8.85 13.48 6.06
C THR A 55 -9.57 14.82 6.23
N PRO A 56 -10.86 14.90 6.61
CA PRO A 56 -11.57 16.17 6.82
C PRO A 56 -10.83 17.17 7.72
N GLU A 57 -10.04 16.68 8.67
CA GLU A 57 -9.22 17.47 9.59
C GLU A 57 -8.00 18.10 8.93
N GLY A 58 -7.58 17.66 7.74
CA GLY A 58 -6.37 18.17 7.07
C GLY A 58 -5.15 17.26 7.21
N LEU A 59 -5.31 15.99 7.57
CA LEU A 59 -4.19 15.06 7.71
C LEU A 59 -3.95 14.32 6.40
N VAL A 60 -2.71 14.35 5.90
CA VAL A 60 -2.25 13.56 4.75
C VAL A 60 -1.23 12.55 5.24
N LYS A 61 -1.47 11.28 4.95
CA LYS A 61 -0.60 10.18 5.35
C LYS A 61 0.20 9.69 4.16
N ILE A 62 1.52 9.59 4.32
CA ILE A 62 2.47 9.17 3.31
C ILE A 62 3.29 8.01 3.86
N GLY A 63 3.06 6.81 3.32
CA GLY A 63 3.93 5.67 3.57
C GLY A 63 5.08 5.65 2.59
N TYR A 64 6.29 5.38 3.06
CA TYR A 64 7.47 5.37 2.21
C TYR A 64 8.54 4.38 2.68
N ARG A 65 9.38 3.94 1.75
CA ARG A 65 10.62 3.18 2.03
C ARG A 65 11.83 4.01 1.57
N GLU A 66 12.80 4.19 2.46
CA GLU A 66 14.13 4.80 2.25
C GLU A 66 14.22 6.30 1.86
N ILE A 67 13.38 6.87 0.99
CA ILE A 67 13.67 8.19 0.38
C ILE A 67 12.64 9.29 0.74
N LYS A 68 13.05 10.29 1.55
CA LYS A 68 12.28 11.53 1.81
C LYS A 68 12.10 12.43 0.58
N ALA A 69 12.97 12.32 -0.43
CA ALA A 69 12.89 13.14 -1.65
C ALA A 69 11.61 12.89 -2.48
N GLY A 70 10.91 11.77 -2.27
CA GLY A 70 9.65 11.45 -2.93
C GLY A 70 8.44 12.26 -2.44
N PHE A 71 8.59 13.09 -1.40
CA PHE A 71 7.46 13.82 -0.79
C PHE A 71 7.00 15.06 -1.56
N GLY A 72 7.68 15.42 -2.65
CA GLY A 72 7.33 16.56 -3.49
C GLY A 72 7.16 17.84 -2.67
N TYR A 73 5.95 18.42 -2.70
CA TYR A 73 5.59 19.65 -2.01
C TYR A 73 5.49 19.53 -0.47
N PHE A 74 5.68 18.34 0.11
CA PHE A 74 5.80 18.13 1.56
C PHE A 74 7.25 18.04 2.05
N ARG A 75 8.24 18.08 1.15
CA ARG A 75 9.66 17.84 1.47
C ARG A 75 10.19 18.72 2.61
N ASP A 76 9.86 20.01 2.60
CA ASP A 76 10.37 20.99 3.57
C ASP A 76 9.33 21.33 4.65
N ARG A 77 8.23 20.56 4.76
CA ARG A 77 7.22 20.74 5.79
C ARG A 77 7.53 19.92 7.04
N PRO A 78 7.20 20.44 8.25
CA PRO A 78 7.36 19.66 9.47
C PRO A 78 6.40 18.47 9.48
N PHE A 79 6.88 17.34 9.99
CA PHE A 79 6.03 16.20 10.26
C PHE A 79 5.04 16.54 11.37
N HIS A 80 3.78 16.21 11.17
CA HIS A 80 2.80 16.16 12.25
C HIS A 80 3.06 14.94 13.14
N SER A 81 3.40 13.80 12.53
CA SER A 81 3.86 12.59 13.21
C SER A 81 4.64 11.68 12.26
N GLU A 82 5.51 10.84 12.81
CA GLU A 82 6.22 9.77 12.10
C GLU A 82 6.01 8.44 12.86
N GLN A 83 5.76 7.35 12.13
CA GLN A 83 5.55 6.02 12.70
C GLN A 83 6.29 4.96 11.88
N LEU A 84 6.70 3.87 12.53
CA LEU A 84 7.19 2.68 11.84
C LEU A 84 6.02 1.87 11.29
N CYS A 85 6.12 1.42 10.04
CA CYS A 85 5.10 0.63 9.36
C CYS A 85 5.70 -0.72 8.93
N TRP A 86 5.15 -1.81 9.45
CA TRP A 86 5.56 -3.17 9.12
C TRP A 86 4.66 -3.78 8.05
N TYR A 87 5.26 -4.52 7.13
CA TYR A 87 4.55 -5.32 6.13
C TYR A 87 5.44 -6.46 5.64
N THR A 88 4.93 -7.23 4.69
CA THR A 88 5.60 -8.43 4.18
C THR A 88 5.71 -8.35 2.67
N ASP A 89 6.93 -8.54 2.17
CA ASP A 89 7.22 -8.63 0.75
C ASP A 89 7.22 -10.11 0.31
N THR A 90 6.57 -10.38 -0.81
CA THR A 90 6.72 -11.62 -1.58
C THR A 90 7.93 -11.51 -2.51
N LEU A 91 8.39 -12.63 -3.06
CA LEU A 91 9.59 -12.65 -3.91
C LEU A 91 9.41 -11.86 -5.22
N ASP A 92 8.17 -11.80 -5.71
CA ASP A 92 7.78 -11.16 -6.97
C ASP A 92 6.94 -9.88 -6.76
N ASN A 93 6.79 -9.43 -5.51
CA ASN A 93 5.91 -8.33 -5.10
C ASN A 93 4.41 -8.51 -5.41
N SER A 94 3.96 -9.73 -5.76
CA SER A 94 2.55 -10.06 -5.94
C SER A 94 1.85 -10.35 -4.61
N PHE A 95 0.51 -10.23 -4.58
CA PHE A 95 -0.26 -10.72 -3.44
C PHE A 95 -0.18 -12.25 -3.32
N LEU A 96 -0.21 -12.78 -2.10
CA LEU A 96 -0.38 -14.19 -1.82
C LEU A 96 -1.79 -14.42 -1.28
N ILE A 97 -2.70 -14.84 -2.16
CA ILE A 97 -4.13 -15.03 -1.89
C ILE A 97 -4.50 -16.44 -2.35
N ASP A 98 -4.42 -17.42 -1.46
CA ASP A 98 -4.66 -18.83 -1.79
C ASP A 98 -4.86 -19.69 -0.52
N HIS A 99 -5.28 -20.93 -0.71
CA HIS A 99 -5.27 -21.96 0.31
C HIS A 99 -3.85 -22.49 0.57
N VAL A 100 -3.59 -22.90 1.80
CA VAL A 100 -2.31 -23.50 2.17
C VAL A 100 -2.35 -25.00 1.84
N PRO A 101 -1.51 -25.49 0.90
CA PRO A 101 -1.71 -26.80 0.25
C PRO A 101 -1.51 -28.02 1.17
N THR A 102 -0.90 -27.83 2.35
CA THR A 102 -0.58 -28.92 3.28
C THR A 102 -1.66 -29.16 4.34
N TYR A 103 -2.66 -28.29 4.45
CA TYR A 103 -3.75 -28.44 5.42
C TYR A 103 -4.90 -29.22 4.79
N ALA A 104 -5.39 -30.22 5.51
CA ALA A 104 -6.51 -31.04 5.05
C ALA A 104 -7.74 -30.19 4.72
N ASP A 105 -8.51 -30.63 3.72
CA ASP A 105 -9.77 -30.05 3.28
C ASP A 105 -9.70 -28.55 2.96
N ASN A 106 -8.54 -28.07 2.48
CA ASN A 106 -8.30 -26.66 2.19
C ASN A 106 -8.67 -25.73 3.37
N SER A 107 -8.57 -26.23 4.61
CA SER A 107 -9.12 -25.58 5.82
C SER A 107 -8.43 -24.27 6.22
N VAL A 108 -7.29 -23.94 5.62
CA VAL A 108 -6.54 -22.70 5.87
C VAL A 108 -6.40 -21.90 4.58
N PHE A 109 -6.89 -20.67 4.61
CA PHE A 109 -6.75 -19.68 3.53
C PHE A 109 -5.90 -18.51 4.02
N VAL A 110 -5.03 -17.99 3.16
CA VAL A 110 -4.20 -16.81 3.44
C VAL A 110 -4.48 -15.69 2.45
N CYS A 111 -4.51 -14.46 2.95
CA CYS A 111 -4.53 -13.24 2.16
C CYS A 111 -3.44 -12.30 2.70
N THR A 112 -2.22 -12.41 2.16
CA THR A 112 -1.02 -11.70 2.63
C THR A 112 -0.16 -11.23 1.45
N GLY A 113 1.08 -10.81 1.69
CA GLY A 113 2.01 -10.40 0.64
C GLY A 113 1.66 -9.05 0.02
N GLY A 114 1.27 -8.09 0.86
CA GLY A 114 0.89 -6.76 0.39
C GLY A 114 2.01 -5.97 -0.29
N SER A 115 3.27 -6.37 -0.12
CA SER A 115 4.45 -5.90 -0.87
C SER A 115 4.54 -4.38 -1.03
N GLY A 116 4.17 -3.65 0.03
CA GLY A 116 4.17 -2.19 0.08
C GLY A 116 3.08 -1.47 -0.73
N HIS A 117 2.19 -2.20 -1.42
CA HIS A 117 1.15 -1.62 -2.28
C HIS A 117 -0.29 -1.99 -1.88
N GLY A 118 -0.48 -2.95 -0.97
CA GLY A 118 -1.80 -3.45 -0.58
C GLY A 118 -2.81 -2.37 -0.13
N ALA A 119 -2.35 -1.27 0.48
CA ALA A 119 -3.23 -0.21 0.97
C ALA A 119 -4.09 0.44 -0.13
N LYS A 120 -3.57 0.58 -1.36
CA LYS A 120 -4.34 1.18 -2.48
C LYS A 120 -5.46 0.28 -2.99
N PHE A 121 -5.33 -1.03 -2.75
CA PHE A 121 -6.30 -2.04 -3.14
C PHE A 121 -7.31 -2.36 -2.04
N MET A 122 -7.24 -1.70 -0.88
CA MET A 122 -8.16 -1.92 0.25
C MET A 122 -9.64 -1.99 -0.15
N PRO A 123 -10.17 -1.16 -1.08
CA PRO A 123 -11.59 -1.22 -1.45
C PRO A 123 -11.99 -2.48 -2.24
N VAL A 124 -11.05 -3.14 -2.92
CA VAL A 124 -11.33 -4.23 -3.88
C VAL A 124 -10.70 -5.57 -3.47
N LEU A 125 -9.71 -5.55 -2.57
CA LEU A 125 -8.94 -6.74 -2.21
C LEU A 125 -9.81 -7.84 -1.62
N GLY A 126 -10.81 -7.48 -0.79
CA GLY A 126 -11.71 -8.46 -0.17
C GLY A 126 -12.57 -9.21 -1.17
N GLU A 127 -13.07 -8.53 -2.21
CA GLU A 127 -13.85 -9.16 -3.28
C GLU A 127 -12.98 -10.12 -4.12
N ALA A 128 -11.75 -9.70 -4.42
CA ALA A 128 -10.78 -10.57 -5.08
C ALA A 128 -10.45 -11.82 -4.26
N SER A 129 -10.27 -11.68 -2.94
CA SER A 129 -10.04 -12.81 -2.03
C SER A 129 -11.23 -13.76 -1.98
N LEU A 130 -12.46 -13.25 -1.89
CA LEU A 130 -13.67 -14.06 -1.89
C LEU A 130 -13.83 -14.86 -3.20
N THR A 131 -13.50 -14.23 -4.33
CA THR A 131 -13.52 -14.91 -5.64
C THR A 131 -12.55 -16.09 -5.67
N GLN A 132 -11.33 -15.92 -5.12
CA GLN A 132 -10.35 -17.02 -5.04
C GLN A 132 -10.81 -18.16 -4.13
N ILE A 133 -11.41 -17.83 -2.98
CA ILE A 133 -11.99 -18.84 -2.06
C ILE A 133 -13.07 -19.66 -2.81
N ALA A 134 -13.95 -18.99 -3.55
CA ALA A 134 -15.05 -19.66 -4.27
C ALA A 134 -14.55 -20.53 -5.44
N ASN A 135 -13.54 -20.07 -6.18
CA ASN A 135 -12.99 -20.82 -7.32
C ASN A 135 -12.34 -22.14 -6.90
N ASN A 136 -11.71 -22.21 -5.72
CA ASN A 136 -11.20 -23.48 -5.19
C ASN A 136 -12.31 -24.42 -4.69
N CYS A 137 -13.49 -23.91 -4.31
CA CYS A 137 -14.65 -24.75 -4.01
C CYS A 137 -15.25 -25.40 -5.26
N GLU A 138 -15.20 -24.76 -6.43
CA GLU A 138 -15.65 -25.39 -7.68
C GLU A 138 -14.68 -26.47 -8.18
N ALA A 139 -13.37 -26.35 -7.91
CA ALA A 139 -12.39 -27.38 -8.25
C ALA A 139 -12.58 -28.70 -7.47
N ASP A 140 -13.16 -28.64 -6.26
CA ASP A 140 -13.48 -29.81 -5.42
C ASP A 140 -14.87 -30.42 -5.69
N LEU A 141 -15.75 -29.74 -6.43
CA LEU A 141 -17.08 -30.26 -6.80
C LEU A 141 -17.13 -30.97 -8.16
N GLY A 142 -15.96 -31.26 -8.75
CA GLY A 142 -15.88 -31.86 -10.07
C GLY A 142 -14.52 -32.46 -10.43
N ARG A 143 -14.07 -33.48 -9.69
CA ARG A 143 -13.18 -34.51 -10.24
C ARG A 143 -13.24 -35.84 -9.49
#